data_AF-A0A4Y2LPS1-F1
#
_entry.id   AF-A0A4Y2LPS1-F1
#
_cell.length_a   1.000
_cell.length_b   1.000
_cell.length_c   1.000
_cell.angle_alpha   90.00
_cell.angle_beta   90.00
_cell.angle_gamma   90.00
#
_symmetry.space_group_name_H-M   'P 1'
#
loop_
_entity.id
_entity.type
_entity.pdbx_description
1 polymer ?
#
loop_
_entity_poly.entity_id
_entity_poly.type
_entity_poly.pdbx_seq_one_letter_code
_entity_poly.pdbx_strand_id
1 'polypeptide(L)'
;MEKLTVPELTSSNYFIWALKMKAALSLKRLFSVIENEKPVGLEGKALSDWSTKNEDAVSYVKLSLSDEQALRYANEDNAKTLWEKINPTLLDKLKTEK
;
A
#
# COMPACT_ATOMS: atom_id res chain seq x y z
N MET A 1 -13.50 -1.11 23.23
CA MET A 1 -13.52 -1.47 21.79
C MET A 1 -12.15 -1.99 21.44
N GLU A 2 -12.06 -3.18 20.85
CA GLU A 2 -10.78 -3.66 20.30
C GLU A 2 -10.33 -2.71 19.20
N LYS A 3 -9.05 -2.32 19.24
CA LYS A 3 -8.44 -1.51 18.19
C LYS A 3 -8.35 -2.39 16.93
N LEU A 4 -9.03 -2.01 15.86
CA LEU A 4 -8.90 -2.68 14.56
C LEU A 4 -7.45 -2.48 14.07
N THR A 5 -6.64 -3.52 14.18
CA THR A 5 -5.24 -3.51 13.73
C THR A 5 -5.08 -4.39 12.49
N VAL A 6 -4.28 -3.88 11.55
CA VAL A 6 -3.75 -4.72 10.47
C VAL A 6 -2.59 -5.52 11.07
N PRO A 7 -2.54 -6.85 10.91
CA PRO A 7 -1.41 -7.64 11.37
C PRO A 7 -0.13 -7.21 10.65
N GLU A 8 1.01 -7.54 11.22
CA GLU A 8 2.28 -7.48 10.48
C GLU A 8 2.23 -8.43 9.27
N LEU A 9 2.77 -8.01 8.13
CA LEU A 9 2.90 -8.82 6.93
C LEU A 9 4.04 -9.81 7.11
N THR A 10 3.71 -11.08 6.89
CA THR A 10 4.65 -12.20 6.87
C THR A 10 4.51 -12.93 5.53
N SER A 11 5.41 -13.88 5.26
CA SER A 11 5.36 -14.68 4.04
C SER A 11 4.11 -15.56 3.92
N SER A 12 3.43 -15.89 5.02
CA SER A 12 2.31 -16.84 5.05
C SER A 12 0.93 -16.19 5.17
N ASN A 13 0.84 -14.90 5.50
CA ASN A 13 -0.43 -14.24 5.80
C ASN A 13 -0.87 -13.19 4.78
N TYR A 14 -0.23 -13.11 3.61
CA TYR A 14 -0.46 -12.07 2.61
C TYR A 14 -1.95 -11.83 2.31
N PHE A 15 -2.75 -12.89 2.07
CA PHE A 15 -4.17 -12.72 1.72
C PHE A 15 -4.99 -12.09 2.85
N ILE A 16 -4.76 -12.52 4.10
CA ILE A 16 -5.44 -11.96 5.28
C ILE A 16 -4.96 -10.54 5.56
N TRP A 17 -3.65 -10.30 5.45
CA TRP A 17 -3.07 -8.98 5.54
C TRP A 17 -3.67 -8.03 4.51
N ALA A 18 -3.72 -8.44 3.24
CA ALA A 18 -4.21 -7.63 2.15
C ALA A 18 -5.71 -7.32 2.33
N LEU A 19 -6.52 -8.29 2.73
CA LEU A 19 -7.93 -8.08 3.06
C LEU A 19 -8.10 -7.02 4.16
N LYS A 20 -7.39 -7.18 5.28
CA LYS A 20 -7.47 -6.25 6.42
C LYS A 20 -6.91 -4.87 6.10
N MET A 21 -5.82 -4.79 5.35
CA MET A 21 -5.21 -3.53 4.93
C MET A 21 -6.15 -2.76 3.99
N LYS A 22 -6.74 -3.43 2.99
CA LYS A 22 -7.75 -2.81 2.12
C LYS A 22 -8.92 -2.26 2.94
N ALA A 23 -9.46 -3.04 3.87
CA ALA A 23 -10.54 -2.58 4.76
C ALA A 23 -10.12 -1.36 5.60
N ALA A 24 -8.91 -1.37 6.17
CA ALA A 24 -8.38 -0.26 6.96
C ALA A 24 -8.22 1.02 6.12
N LEU A 25 -7.70 0.90 4.90
CA LEU A 25 -7.55 2.03 3.97
C LEU A 25 -8.92 2.55 3.49
N SER A 26 -9.90 1.68 3.25
CA SER A 26 -11.26 2.08 2.89
C SER A 26 -11.94 2.90 3.99
N LEU A 27 -11.83 2.46 5.25
CA LEU A 27 -12.35 3.20 6.40
C LEU A 27 -11.71 4.59 6.53
N LYS A 28 -10.46 4.73 6.11
CA LYS A 28 -9.70 6.00 6.14
C LYS A 28 -9.83 6.84 4.87
N ARG A 29 -10.62 6.39 3.88
CA ARG A 29 -10.77 7.04 2.56
C ARG A 29 -9.45 7.16 1.78
N LEU A 30 -8.55 6.18 1.98
CA LEU A 30 -7.24 6.08 1.34
C LEU A 30 -7.20 5.03 0.23
N PHE A 31 -8.17 4.11 0.18
CA PHE A 31 -8.17 2.96 -0.76
C PHE A 31 -7.94 3.35 -2.23
N SER A 32 -8.46 4.50 -2.67
CA SER A 32 -8.34 4.94 -4.07
C SER A 32 -6.90 5.08 -4.56
N VAL A 33 -5.94 5.39 -3.67
CA VAL A 33 -4.54 5.64 -4.05
C VAL A 33 -3.71 4.36 -4.21
N ILE A 34 -4.21 3.22 -3.74
CA ILE A 34 -3.59 1.90 -4.00
C ILE A 34 -4.25 1.17 -5.17
N GLU A 35 -5.46 1.57 -5.55
CA GLU A 35 -6.23 0.97 -6.64
C GLU A 35 -5.96 1.64 -7.99
N ASN A 36 -5.87 2.97 -7.99
CA ASN A 36 -5.78 3.77 -9.21
C ASN A 36 -4.40 4.35 -9.41
N GLU A 37 -3.99 4.52 -10.67
CA GLU A 37 -2.81 5.32 -10.99
C GLU A 37 -2.95 6.75 -10.49
N LYS A 38 -1.82 7.41 -10.25
CA LYS A 38 -1.82 8.86 -10.02
C LYS A 38 -2.48 9.54 -11.23
N PRO A 39 -3.57 10.30 -11.05
CA PRO A 39 -4.20 11.00 -12.16
C PRO A 39 -3.24 12.03 -12.79
N VAL A 40 -3.27 12.12 -14.11
CA VAL A 40 -2.46 13.08 -14.88
C VAL A 40 -3.13 14.46 -14.80
N GLY A 41 -2.32 15.53 -14.71
CA GLY A 41 -2.84 16.90 -14.73
C GLY A 41 -3.50 17.37 -13.43
N LEU A 42 -3.20 16.73 -12.30
CA LEU A 42 -3.61 17.25 -10.99
C LEU A 42 -2.82 18.52 -10.67
N GLU A 43 -3.54 19.57 -10.27
CA GLU A 43 -2.97 20.85 -9.87
C GLU A 43 -3.59 21.38 -8.57
N GLY A 44 -2.89 22.32 -7.94
CA GLY A 44 -3.35 23.03 -6.75
C GLY A 44 -3.84 22.11 -5.64
N LYS A 45 -5.06 22.36 -5.15
CA LYS A 45 -5.66 21.61 -4.05
C LYS A 45 -5.84 20.12 -4.36
N ALA A 46 -6.20 19.78 -5.60
CA ALA A 46 -6.43 18.38 -5.98
C ALA A 46 -5.13 17.56 -5.93
N LEU A 47 -4.01 18.15 -6.36
CA LEU A 47 -2.69 17.53 -6.24
C LEU A 47 -2.29 17.35 -4.77
N SER A 48 -2.46 18.38 -3.94
CA SER A 48 -2.14 18.30 -2.52
C SER A 48 -3.00 17.24 -1.80
N ASP A 49 -4.31 17.22 -2.04
CA ASP A 49 -5.23 16.24 -1.45
C ASP A 49 -4.83 14.80 -1.86
N TRP A 50 -4.41 14.60 -3.10
CA TRP A 50 -3.93 13.30 -3.57
C TRP A 50 -2.60 12.92 -2.91
N SER A 51 -1.63 13.83 -2.85
CA SER A 51 -0.32 13.59 -2.23
C SER A 51 -0.45 13.20 -0.77
N THR A 52 -1.26 13.92 0.01
CA THR A 52 -1.51 13.58 1.42
C THR A 52 -2.11 12.18 1.56
N LYS A 53 -3.12 11.83 0.76
CA LYS A 53 -3.71 10.48 0.79
C LYS A 53 -2.70 9.40 0.42
N ASN A 54 -1.85 9.68 -0.55
CA ASN A 54 -0.79 8.77 -0.97
C ASN A 54 0.24 8.55 0.15
N GLU A 55 0.75 9.62 0.75
CA GLU A 55 1.69 9.57 1.88
C GLU A 55 1.11 8.84 3.09
N ASP A 56 -0.15 9.11 3.42
CA ASP A 56 -0.87 8.42 4.50
C ASP A 56 -0.97 6.91 4.20
N ALA A 57 -1.38 6.54 2.98
CA ALA A 57 -1.50 5.14 2.59
C ALA A 57 -0.15 4.41 2.61
N VAL A 58 0.92 5.04 2.11
CA VAL A 58 2.30 4.52 2.20
C VAL A 58 2.67 4.26 3.64
N SER A 59 2.39 5.22 4.53
CA SER A 59 2.68 5.09 5.97
C SER A 59 1.91 3.92 6.59
N TYR A 60 0.61 3.79 6.31
CA TYR A 60 -0.18 2.66 6.83
C TYR A 60 0.36 1.31 6.36
N VAL A 61 0.71 1.20 5.07
CA VAL A 61 1.29 -0.03 4.53
C VAL A 61 2.61 -0.34 5.23
N LYS A 62 3.56 0.62 5.25
CA LYS A 62 4.90 0.45 5.87
C LYS A 62 4.83 0.08 7.36
N LEU A 63 3.90 0.67 8.12
CA LEU A 63 3.71 0.35 9.54
C LEU A 63 3.23 -1.08 9.81
N SER A 64 2.74 -1.77 8.78
CA SER A 64 2.32 -3.17 8.87
C SER A 64 3.31 -4.12 8.21
N LEU A 65 4.46 -3.65 7.72
CA LEU A 65 5.51 -4.49 7.17
C LEU A 65 6.44 -4.96 8.28
N SER A 66 7.09 -6.11 8.10
CA SER A 66 8.24 -6.47 8.93
C SER A 66 9.41 -5.50 8.70
N ASP A 67 10.33 -5.42 9.65
CA ASP A 67 11.50 -4.52 9.56
C ASP A 67 12.31 -4.74 8.26
N GLU A 68 12.47 -6.00 7.83
CA GLU A 68 13.18 -6.33 6.58
C GLU A 68 12.46 -5.76 5.35
N GLN A 69 11.15 -5.92 5.29
CA GLN A 69 10.32 -5.39 4.21
C GLN A 69 10.29 -3.85 4.24
N ALA A 70 10.19 -3.25 5.42
CA ALA A 70 10.22 -1.81 5.60
C ALA A 70 11.55 -1.21 5.10
N LEU A 71 12.68 -1.86 5.39
CA LEU A 71 13.98 -1.47 4.82
C LEU A 71 14.00 -1.60 3.30
N ARG A 72 13.51 -2.72 2.76
CA ARG A 72 13.48 -2.99 1.30
C ARG A 72 12.69 -1.93 0.53
N TYR A 73 11.61 -1.43 1.11
CA TYR A 73 10.71 -0.46 0.47
C TYR A 73 10.83 0.95 1.07
N ALA A 74 11.92 1.27 1.77
CA ALA A 74 12.09 2.54 2.48
C ALA A 74 11.89 3.75 1.55
N ASN A 75 12.43 3.68 0.33
CA ASN A 75 12.39 4.75 -0.68
C ASN A 75 11.14 4.73 -1.56
N GLU A 76 10.22 3.79 -1.37
CA GLU A 76 8.97 3.77 -2.13
C GLU A 76 7.99 4.78 -1.54
N ASP A 77 7.65 5.80 -2.32
CA ASP A 77 6.80 6.92 -1.92
C ASP A 77 5.43 6.91 -2.63
N ASN A 78 5.19 5.96 -3.55
CA ASN A 78 3.90 5.78 -4.19
C ASN A 78 3.14 4.59 -3.58
N ALA A 79 1.92 4.82 -3.10
CA ALA A 79 1.12 3.82 -2.43
C ALA A 79 0.75 2.64 -3.35
N LYS A 80 0.41 2.92 -4.61
CA LYS A 80 0.08 1.89 -5.60
C LYS A 80 1.31 1.06 -5.95
N THR A 81 2.42 1.69 -6.28
CA THR A 81 3.67 0.98 -6.60
C THR A 81 4.14 0.15 -5.41
N LEU A 82 4.06 0.67 -4.18
CA LEU A 82 4.34 -0.10 -2.97
C LEU A 82 3.44 -1.34 -2.86
N TRP A 83 2.13 -1.15 -3.02
CA TRP A 83 1.14 -2.21 -2.96
C TRP A 83 1.42 -3.33 -3.97
N GLU A 84 1.76 -2.98 -5.20
CA GLU A 84 2.08 -3.91 -6.28
C GLU A 84 3.38 -4.66 -6.03
N LYS A 85 4.42 -3.98 -5.53
CA LYS A 85 5.71 -4.61 -5.18
C LYS A 85 5.62 -5.60 -4.02
N ILE A 86 4.66 -5.41 -3.12
CA ILE A 86 4.39 -6.34 -2.01
C ILE A 86 3.58 -7.55 -2.49
N ASN A 87 2.78 -7.41 -3.54
CA ASN A 87 1.90 -8.47 -4.04
C ASN A 87 2.70 -9.65 -4.64
N PRO A 88 2.72 -10.84 -3.99
CA PRO A 88 3.49 -11.98 -4.47
C PRO A 88 3.00 -12.46 -5.84
N THR A 89 1.71 -12.31 -6.15
CA THR A 89 1.13 -12.74 -7.44
C THR A 89 1.69 -11.94 -8.62
N LEU A 90 2.12 -10.69 -8.39
CA LEU A 90 2.78 -9.86 -9.42
C LEU A 90 4.26 -10.26 -9.57
N LEU A 91 4.92 -10.57 -8.46
CA LEU A 91 6.30 -11.05 -8.43
C LEU A 91 6.49 -12.40 -9.13
N ASP A 92 5.53 -13.31 -9.04
CA ASP A 92 5.58 -14.59 -9.78
C ASP A 92 5.38 -14.38 -11.29
N LYS A 93 4.48 -13.48 -11.71
CA LYS A 93 4.29 -13.14 -13.13
C LYS A 93 5.54 -12.51 -13.76
N LEU A 94 6.23 -11.65 -13.01
CA LEU A 94 7.48 -11.01 -13.46
C LEU A 94 8.68 -11.98 -13.54
N LYS A 95 8.62 -13.14 -12.86
CA LYS A 95 9.65 -14.19 -12.94
C LYS A 95 9.42 -15.15 -14.11
N THR A 96 8.18 -15.33 -14.55
CA THR A 96 7.83 -16.22 -15.68
C THR A 96 8.04 -15.60 -17.06
N GLU A 97 8.34 -14.30 -17.15
CA GLU A 97 8.57 -13.58 -18.42
C GLU A 97 10.06 -13.28 -18.71
N LYS A 98 11.01 -13.92 -18.00
CA LYS A 98 12.45 -13.89 -18.31
C LYS A 98 12.95 -15.27 -18.73
#